data_AF-X1K1L9-F1
#
_entry.id   AF-X1K1L9-F1
#
_cell.length_a   1.000
_cell.length_b   1.000
_cell.length_c   1.000
_cell.angle_alpha   90.00
_cell.angle_beta   90.00
_cell.angle_gamma   90.00
#
_symmetry.space_group_name_H-M   'P 1'
#
loop_
_entity.id
_entity.type
_entity.pdbx_description
1 polymer ?
#
loop_
_entity_poly.entity_id
_entity_poly.type
_entity_poly.pdbx_seq_one_letter_code
_entity_poly.pdbx_strand_id
1 'polypeptide(L)'
;MVCLIVFGLNPGIDFTGGSILEVEYKQERPSNKIIKEKLVDIDLGKIHVQPTGERGVILRMKDISEDTHQEVLQKLKENNEVEEKRFEAIGPAIGSELKKTTKIVIIFSLLAIVLYIAFAFRKISQPVKSWQYGIAALLALFHDVLIPLGVFSVLGKIYGIQITIPVVVALLTVLGYSINDTV
;
A
#
# COMPACT_ATOMS: atom_id res chain seq x y z
N MET A 1 15.77 1.03 -8.91
CA MET A 1 15.97 -0.42 -8.69
C MET A 1 16.71 -0.73 -7.37
N VAL A 2 17.82 -0.06 -7.06
CA VAL A 2 18.60 -0.28 -5.82
C VAL A 2 17.74 -0.18 -4.55
N CYS A 3 16.92 0.88 -4.41
CA CYS A 3 16.06 1.06 -3.23
C CYS A 3 15.06 -0.09 -3.04
N LEU A 4 14.47 -0.61 -4.13
CA LEU A 4 13.53 -1.74 -4.07
C LEU A 4 14.19 -3.02 -3.57
N ILE A 5 15.44 -3.26 -3.98
CA ILE A 5 16.19 -4.45 -3.56
C ILE A 5 16.62 -4.31 -2.09
N VAL A 6 17.06 -3.13 -1.67
CA VAL A 6 17.61 -2.90 -0.33
C VAL A 6 16.51 -2.72 0.73
N PHE A 7 15.44 -1.98 0.41
CA PHE A 7 14.40 -1.63 1.37
C PHE A 7 13.13 -2.46 1.22
N GLY A 8 12.90 -3.06 0.04
CA GLY A 8 11.66 -3.76 -0.25
C GLY A 8 10.45 -2.83 -0.36
N LEU A 9 9.28 -3.42 -0.59
CA LEU A 9 8.00 -2.73 -0.47
C LEU A 9 7.37 -3.04 0.89
N ASN A 10 6.60 -2.09 1.41
CA ASN A 10 5.86 -2.25 2.65
C ASN A 10 4.37 -2.51 2.33
N PRO A 11 3.93 -3.77 2.22
CA PRO A 11 2.53 -4.07 1.89
C PRO A 11 1.58 -3.67 3.03
N GLY A 12 0.41 -3.16 2.67
CA GLY A 12 -0.67 -2.85 3.60
C GLY A 12 -1.44 -4.08 4.08
N ILE A 13 -2.43 -3.84 4.94
CA ILE A 13 -3.30 -4.88 5.50
C ILE A 13 -4.12 -5.61 4.42
N ASP A 14 -4.39 -4.95 3.27
CA ASP A 14 -5.03 -5.57 2.11
C ASP A 14 -4.33 -6.83 1.62
N PHE A 15 -3.00 -6.91 1.81
CA PHE A 15 -2.17 -8.00 1.29
C PHE A 15 -1.59 -8.89 2.39
N THR A 16 -1.52 -8.37 3.63
CA THR A 16 -0.92 -9.06 4.77
C THR A 16 -1.95 -9.62 5.74
N GLY A 17 -3.19 -9.12 5.71
CA GLY A 17 -4.10 -9.22 6.83
C GLY A 17 -3.65 -8.34 8.00
N GLY A 18 -4.57 -8.00 8.89
CA GLY A 18 -4.27 -7.16 10.04
C GLY A 18 -5.39 -6.20 10.37
N SER A 19 -5.12 -5.35 11.35
CA SER A 19 -6.04 -4.27 11.75
C SER A 19 -5.31 -2.93 11.81
N ILE A 20 -6.02 -1.89 11.39
CA ILE A 20 -5.62 -0.48 11.50
C ILE A 20 -6.63 0.20 12.41
N LEU A 21 -6.13 0.82 13.47
CA LEU A 21 -6.90 1.68 14.36
C LEU A 21 -6.31 3.09 14.32
N GLU A 22 -7.10 4.05 13.86
CA GLU A 22 -6.76 5.46 13.83
C GLU A 22 -7.55 6.20 14.89
N VAL A 23 -6.82 6.83 15.79
CA VAL A 23 -7.39 7.55 16.92
C VAL A 23 -6.82 8.96 16.98
N GLU A 24 -7.61 9.89 17.50
CA GLU A 24 -7.21 11.27 17.76
C GLU A 24 -7.39 11.60 19.24
N TYR A 25 -6.34 12.11 19.87
CA TYR A 25 -6.40 12.58 21.24
C TYR A 25 -6.99 13.99 21.27
N LYS A 26 -7.95 14.25 22.16
CA LYS A 26 -8.48 15.62 22.29
C LYS A 26 -7.45 16.58 22.86
N GLN A 27 -6.59 16.08 23.76
CA GLN A 27 -5.49 16.81 24.39
C GLN A 27 -4.14 16.45 23.73
N GLU A 28 -3.06 16.50 24.50
CA GLU A 28 -1.72 16.14 24.02
C GLU A 28 -1.60 14.63 23.81
N ARG A 29 -1.00 14.24 22.69
CA ARG A 29 -0.78 12.84 22.30
C ARG A 29 0.35 12.23 23.15
N PRO A 30 0.13 11.10 23.84
CA PRO A 30 1.19 10.40 24.56
C PRO A 30 2.31 9.93 23.63
N SER A 31 3.50 9.73 24.18
CA SER A 31 4.63 9.19 23.40
C SER A 31 4.32 7.78 22.87
N ASN A 32 4.89 7.43 21.71
CA ASN A 32 4.70 6.11 21.10
C ASN A 32 5.12 4.96 22.04
N LYS A 33 6.06 5.22 22.96
CA LYS A 33 6.53 4.24 23.94
C LYS A 33 5.45 3.94 24.98
N ILE A 34 4.82 4.98 25.54
CA ILE A 34 3.74 4.85 26.52
C ILE A 34 2.55 4.11 25.92
N ILE A 35 2.18 4.45 24.67
CA ILE A 35 1.08 3.77 23.97
C ILE A 35 1.40 2.28 23.80
N LYS A 36 2.63 1.93 23.38
CA LYS A 36 3.03 0.51 23.28
C LYS A 36 2.97 -0.19 24.63
N GLU A 37 3.52 0.42 25.68
CA GLU A 37 3.56 -0.13 27.04
C GLU A 37 2.16 -0.43 27.58
N LYS A 38 1.19 0.47 27.38
CA LYS A 38 -0.21 0.25 27.79
C LYS A 38 -0.87 -0.95 27.11
N LEU A 39 -0.45 -1.25 25.88
CA LEU A 39 -1.03 -2.31 25.06
C LEU A 39 -0.28 -3.64 25.13
N VAL A 40 0.78 -3.74 25.96
CA VAL A 40 1.59 -4.97 26.08
C VAL A 40 0.79 -6.17 26.57
N ASP A 41 -0.20 -5.94 27.45
CA ASP A 41 -0.98 -7.04 28.05
C ASP A 41 -1.98 -7.67 27.06
N ILE A 42 -2.22 -7.03 25.92
CA ILE A 42 -3.15 -7.49 24.90
C ILE A 42 -2.32 -8.18 23.80
N ASP A 43 -2.75 -9.38 23.39
CA ASP A 43 -2.09 -10.10 22.30
C ASP A 43 -2.42 -9.47 20.94
N LEU A 44 -1.65 -8.43 20.56
CA LEU A 44 -1.80 -7.65 19.32
C LEU A 44 -0.72 -7.98 18.29
N GLY A 45 0.18 -8.92 18.60
CA GLY A 45 1.36 -9.21 17.78
C GLY A 45 2.31 -8.02 17.66
N LYS A 46 2.89 -7.82 16.47
CA LYS A 46 3.85 -6.73 16.24
C LYS A 46 3.12 -5.40 16.02
N ILE A 47 2.99 -4.60 17.08
CA ILE A 47 2.35 -3.29 17.02
C ILE A 47 3.28 -2.25 16.39
N HIS A 48 2.81 -1.62 15.31
CA HIS A 48 3.42 -0.43 14.75
C HIS A 48 2.61 0.81 15.14
N VAL A 49 3.24 1.74 15.85
CA VAL A 49 2.62 3.00 16.29
C VAL A 49 3.20 4.13 15.45
N GLN A 50 2.36 4.74 14.63
CA GLN A 50 2.71 5.82 13.72
C GLN A 50 1.96 7.10 14.12
N PRO A 51 2.64 8.21 14.42
CA PRO A 51 1.97 9.50 14.62
C PRO A 51 1.30 9.97 13.32
N THR A 52 0.14 10.60 13.43
CA THR A 52 -0.55 11.27 12.32
C THR A 52 -1.03 12.64 12.78
N GLY A 53 -0.75 13.70 12.00
CA GLY A 53 -0.98 15.07 12.42
C GLY A 53 -0.29 15.44 13.75
N GLU A 54 -0.87 16.38 14.50
CA GLU A 54 -0.35 16.80 15.81
C GLU A 54 -0.80 15.86 16.94
N ARG A 55 -2.07 15.43 16.89
CA ARG A 55 -2.74 14.73 17.99
C ARG A 55 -3.20 13.31 17.65
N GLY A 56 -3.02 12.86 16.42
CA GLY A 56 -3.46 11.55 15.96
C GLY A 56 -2.41 10.45 16.07
N VAL A 57 -2.89 9.22 16.16
CA VAL A 57 -2.07 8.00 16.14
C VAL A 57 -2.73 6.95 15.27
N ILE A 58 -1.94 6.34 14.40
CA ILE A 58 -2.30 5.14 13.65
C ILE A 58 -1.59 3.96 14.30
N LEU A 59 -2.39 3.01 14.76
CA LEU A 59 -1.98 1.71 15.29
C LEU A 59 -2.17 0.67 14.20
N ARG A 60 -1.12 -0.09 13.90
CA ARG A 60 -1.22 -1.27 13.04
C ARG A 60 -0.84 -2.51 13.83
N MET A 61 -1.68 -3.52 13.76
CA MET A 61 -1.58 -4.75 14.54
C MET A 61 -2.01 -5.95 13.69
N LYS A 62 -1.90 -7.15 14.25
CA LYS A 62 -2.48 -8.35 13.63
C LYS A 62 -4.00 -8.23 13.51
N ASP A 63 -4.65 -9.18 12.84
CA ASP A 63 -6.11 -9.18 12.82
C ASP A 63 -6.64 -9.46 14.23
N ILE A 64 -7.55 -8.62 14.69
CA ILE A 64 -8.12 -8.70 16.02
C ILE A 64 -9.65 -8.79 15.97
N SER A 65 -10.24 -9.42 16.98
CA SER A 65 -11.69 -9.44 17.16
C SER A 65 -12.23 -8.08 17.61
N GLU A 66 -13.54 -7.89 17.46
CA GLU A 66 -14.21 -6.68 17.96
C GLU A 66 -14.04 -6.53 19.48
N ASP A 67 -14.08 -7.62 20.24
CA ASP A 67 -13.88 -7.57 21.70
C ASP A 67 -12.48 -7.03 22.05
N THR A 68 -11.45 -7.50 21.33
CA THR A 68 -10.07 -7.03 21.51
C THR A 68 -9.93 -5.58 21.07
N HIS A 69 -10.63 -5.18 20.00
CA HIS A 69 -10.67 -3.80 19.54
C HIS A 69 -11.22 -2.86 20.62
N GLN A 70 -12.34 -3.23 21.24
CA GLN A 70 -12.93 -2.45 22.33
C GLN A 70 -12.01 -2.39 23.55
N GLU A 71 -11.33 -3.49 23.90
CA GLU A 71 -10.33 -3.50 24.98
C GLU A 71 -9.17 -2.53 24.70
N VAL A 72 -8.63 -2.54 23.47
CA VAL A 72 -7.59 -1.60 23.03
C VAL A 72 -8.08 -0.16 23.14
N LEU A 73 -9.28 0.13 22.63
CA LEU A 73 -9.85 1.47 22.66
C LEU A 73 -10.07 1.96 24.11
N GLN A 74 -10.50 1.06 25.01
CA GLN A 74 -10.67 1.37 26.42
C GLN A 74 -9.34 1.70 27.08
N LYS A 75 -8.28 0.91 26.86
CA LYS A 75 -6.93 1.20 27.38
C LYS A 75 -6.34 2.51 26.85
N LEU A 76 -6.66 2.88 25.61
CA LEU A 76 -6.24 4.16 25.05
C LEU A 76 -6.98 5.35 25.69
N LYS A 77 -8.26 5.16 26.04
CA LYS A 77 -9.10 6.13 26.75
C LYS A 77 -8.76 6.27 28.24
N GLU A 78 -8.02 5.33 28.82
CA GLU A 78 -7.57 5.47 30.22
C GLU A 78 -6.69 6.72 30.38
N ASN A 79 -7.16 7.65 31.20
CA ASN A 79 -6.53 8.94 31.50
C ASN A 79 -6.46 9.95 30.35
N ASN A 80 -7.09 9.68 29.20
CA ASN A 80 -7.13 10.62 28.06
C ASN A 80 -8.48 10.54 27.33
N GLU A 81 -8.99 11.67 26.85
CA GLU A 81 -10.11 11.65 25.92
C GLU A 81 -9.61 11.34 24.50
N VAL A 82 -10.02 10.18 23.98
CA VAL A 82 -9.64 9.66 22.67
C VAL A 82 -10.87 9.46 21.81
N GLU A 83 -10.83 9.98 20.59
CA GLU A 83 -11.83 9.77 19.55
C GLU A 83 -11.30 8.75 18.53
N GLU A 84 -12.09 7.72 18.26
CA GLU A 84 -11.80 6.80 17.16
C GLU A 84 -12.21 7.47 15.84
N LYS A 85 -11.26 7.61 14.91
CA LYS A 85 -11.53 8.13 13.58
C LYS A 85 -11.86 7.02 12.59
N ARG A 86 -11.18 5.87 12.74
CA ARG A 86 -11.29 4.76 11.80
C ARG A 86 -10.77 3.47 12.43
N PHE A 87 -11.54 2.41 12.25
CA PHE A 87 -11.09 1.05 12.48
C PHE A 87 -11.32 0.22 11.21
N GLU A 88 -10.27 -0.47 10.77
CA GLU A 88 -10.32 -1.38 9.62
C GLU A 88 -9.66 -2.70 10.04
N ALA A 89 -10.32 -3.82 9.75
CA ALA A 89 -9.79 -5.16 10.00
C ALA A 89 -9.96 -6.04 8.77
N ILE A 90 -8.88 -6.69 8.34
CA ILE A 90 -8.87 -7.64 7.23
C ILE A 90 -8.30 -8.95 7.74
N GLY A 91 -9.12 -10.00 7.70
CA GLY A 91 -8.69 -11.35 8.06
C GLY A 91 -7.61 -11.88 7.10
N PRO A 92 -6.71 -12.75 7.57
CA PRO A 92 -5.59 -13.27 6.78
C PRO A 92 -6.03 -14.02 5.51
N ALA A 93 -7.18 -14.72 5.57
CA ALA A 93 -7.75 -15.40 4.41
C ALA A 93 -8.14 -14.40 3.30
N ILE A 94 -8.87 -13.34 3.66
CA ILE A 94 -9.28 -12.28 2.72
C ILE A 94 -8.04 -11.57 2.17
N GLY A 95 -7.07 -11.21 3.02
CA GLY A 95 -5.82 -10.59 2.57
C GLY A 95 -5.02 -11.46 1.58
N SER A 96 -5.01 -12.78 1.79
CA SER A 96 -4.36 -13.71 0.86
C SER A 96 -5.08 -13.78 -0.50
N GLU A 97 -6.41 -13.75 -0.50
CA GLU A 97 -7.23 -13.77 -1.71
C GLU A 97 -7.10 -12.45 -2.48
N LEU A 98 -7.13 -11.32 -1.78
CA LEU A 98 -6.89 -9.99 -2.34
C LEU A 98 -5.50 -9.92 -2.97
N LYS A 99 -4.45 -10.38 -2.28
CA LYS A 99 -3.09 -10.43 -2.83
C LYS A 99 -3.01 -11.25 -4.12
N LYS A 100 -3.65 -12.43 -4.15
CA LYS A 100 -3.70 -13.29 -5.34
C LYS A 100 -4.45 -12.63 -6.48
N THR A 101 -5.61 -12.05 -6.20
CA THR A 101 -6.45 -11.37 -7.17
C THR A 101 -5.75 -10.14 -7.75
N THR A 102 -5.14 -9.30 -6.90
CA THR A 102 -4.35 -8.15 -7.35
C THR A 102 -3.19 -8.56 -8.26
N LYS A 103 -2.49 -9.67 -7.93
CA LYS A 103 -1.45 -10.20 -8.82
C LYS A 103 -2.00 -10.58 -10.20
N ILE A 104 -3.16 -11.24 -10.24
CA ILE A 104 -3.84 -11.61 -11.49
C ILE A 104 -4.21 -10.34 -12.28
N VAL A 105 -4.85 -9.36 -11.63
CA VAL A 105 -5.24 -8.08 -12.24
C VAL A 105 -4.04 -7.37 -12.85
N ILE A 106 -2.93 -7.23 -12.12
CA ILE A 106 -1.70 -6.60 -12.64
C ILE A 106 -1.22 -7.29 -13.92
N ILE A 107 -1.15 -8.63 -13.92
CA ILE A 107 -0.68 -9.39 -15.09
C ILE A 107 -1.61 -9.18 -16.30
N PHE A 108 -2.92 -9.27 -16.09
CA PHE A 108 -3.89 -9.06 -17.16
C PHE A 108 -3.89 -7.61 -17.68
N SER A 109 -3.74 -6.61 -16.81
CA SER A 109 -3.61 -5.20 -17.20
C SER A 109 -2.35 -4.96 -18.04
N LEU A 110 -1.20 -5.50 -17.63
CA LEU A 110 0.04 -5.38 -18.39
C LEU A 110 -0.06 -6.09 -19.75
N LEU A 111 -0.68 -7.27 -19.82
CA LEU A 111 -0.93 -7.97 -21.07
C LEU A 111 -1.84 -7.14 -22.00
N ALA A 112 -2.94 -6.61 -21.47
CA ALA A 112 -3.88 -5.78 -22.22
C ALA A 112 -3.20 -4.52 -22.78
N ILE A 113 -2.33 -3.89 -22.00
CA ILE A 113 -1.48 -2.77 -22.42
C ILE A 113 -0.58 -3.17 -23.59
N VAL A 114 0.16 -4.28 -23.47
CA VAL A 114 1.06 -4.74 -24.53
C VAL A 114 0.28 -5.06 -25.81
N LEU A 115 -0.88 -5.71 -25.69
CA LEU A 115 -1.76 -6.00 -26.82
C LEU A 115 -2.32 -4.72 -27.46
N TYR A 116 -2.70 -3.73 -26.66
CA TYR A 116 -3.17 -2.43 -27.14
C TYR A 116 -2.08 -1.72 -27.94
N ILE A 117 -0.85 -1.63 -27.41
CA ILE A 117 0.29 -1.02 -28.11
C ILE A 117 0.59 -1.79 -29.40
N ALA A 118 0.65 -3.12 -29.34
CA ALA A 118 0.88 -3.94 -30.53
C ALA A 118 -0.19 -3.70 -31.62
N PHE A 119 -1.45 -3.51 -31.22
CA PHE A 119 -2.54 -3.19 -32.14
C PHE A 119 -2.46 -1.77 -32.69
N ALA A 120 -2.20 -0.77 -31.83
CA ALA A 120 -2.12 0.64 -32.19
C ALA A 120 -0.99 0.90 -33.21
N PHE A 121 0.19 0.32 -32.99
CA PHE A 121 1.36 0.50 -33.84
C PHE A 121 1.47 -0.51 -34.99
N ARG A 122 0.48 -1.40 -35.18
CA ARG A 122 0.51 -2.46 -36.21
C ARG A 122 0.75 -1.92 -37.62
N LYS A 123 0.29 -0.69 -37.92
CA LYS A 123 0.37 -0.07 -39.26
C LYS A 123 1.62 0.79 -39.47
N ILE A 124 2.42 1.02 -38.42
CA ILE A 124 3.64 1.82 -38.49
C ILE A 124 4.78 0.84 -38.83
N SER A 125 5.13 0.78 -40.12
CA SER A 125 6.13 -0.17 -40.65
C SER A 125 7.47 0.47 -41.04
N GLN A 126 7.62 1.80 -40.95
CA GLN A 126 8.89 2.49 -41.18
C GLN A 126 9.10 3.63 -40.17
N PRO A 127 10.33 3.85 -39.65
CA PRO A 127 11.60 3.20 -40.00
C PRO A 127 11.95 1.96 -39.16
N VAL A 128 11.13 1.60 -38.16
CA VAL A 128 11.43 0.52 -37.19
C VAL A 128 10.39 -0.61 -37.31
N LYS A 129 10.79 -1.88 -37.20
CA LYS A 129 9.87 -3.03 -37.30
C LYS A 129 8.89 -3.02 -36.12
N SER A 130 7.62 -3.37 -36.33
CA SER A 130 6.56 -3.30 -35.29
C SER A 130 6.89 -4.07 -33.99
N TRP A 131 7.66 -5.15 -34.05
CA TRP A 131 8.14 -5.88 -32.86
C TRP A 131 9.14 -5.07 -32.02
N GLN A 132 9.99 -4.24 -32.66
CA GLN A 132 10.95 -3.40 -31.96
C GLN A 132 10.26 -2.26 -31.19
N TYR A 133 9.14 -1.74 -31.72
CA TYR A 133 8.27 -0.82 -30.98
C TYR A 133 7.65 -1.47 -29.75
N GLY A 134 7.21 -2.74 -29.86
CA GLY A 134 6.70 -3.50 -28.72
C GLY A 134 7.74 -3.67 -27.60
N ILE A 135 9.01 -3.96 -27.96
CA ILE A 135 10.10 -4.04 -26.98
C ILE A 135 10.41 -2.67 -26.37
N ALA A 136 10.49 -1.61 -27.18
CA ALA A 136 10.76 -0.27 -26.69
C ALA A 136 9.66 0.21 -25.72
N ALA A 137 8.40 -0.05 -26.04
CA ALA A 137 7.26 0.22 -25.17
C ALA A 137 7.32 -0.61 -23.87
N LEU A 138 7.68 -1.89 -23.94
CA LEU A 138 7.84 -2.70 -22.73
C LEU A 138 8.94 -2.18 -21.81
N LEU A 139 10.05 -1.69 -22.37
CA LEU A 139 11.14 -1.07 -21.60
C LEU A 139 10.72 0.27 -20.99
N ALA A 140 9.99 1.10 -21.73
CA ALA A 140 9.43 2.36 -21.22
C ALA A 140 8.47 2.10 -20.06
N LEU A 141 7.54 1.15 -20.23
CA LEU A 141 6.61 0.74 -19.19
C LEU A 141 7.30 0.20 -17.94
N PHE A 142 8.33 -0.60 -18.12
CA PHE A 142 9.10 -1.12 -17.00
C PHE A 142 9.74 0.01 -16.19
N HIS A 143 10.30 1.01 -16.87
CA HIS A 143 10.85 2.21 -16.24
C HIS A 143 9.76 3.03 -15.50
N ASP A 144 8.62 3.25 -16.15
CA ASP A 144 7.49 4.03 -15.60
C ASP A 144 6.87 3.41 -14.36
N VAL A 145 6.92 2.07 -14.22
CA VAL A 145 6.52 1.38 -12.99
C VAL A 145 7.61 1.44 -11.93
N LEU A 146 8.87 1.28 -12.33
CA LEU A 146 9.98 1.16 -11.39
C LEU A 146 10.25 2.44 -10.62
N ILE A 147 10.08 3.61 -11.23
CA ILE A 147 10.30 4.89 -10.56
C ILE A 147 9.31 5.08 -9.39
N PRO A 148 7.97 5.04 -9.60
CA PRO A 148 7.01 5.14 -8.52
C PRO A 148 7.20 4.07 -7.44
N LEU A 149 7.44 2.82 -7.83
CA LEU A 149 7.71 1.75 -6.85
C LEU A 149 8.96 2.04 -6.02
N GLY A 150 10.02 2.58 -6.64
CA GLY A 150 11.23 3.02 -5.95
C GLY A 150 10.95 4.13 -4.94
N VAL A 151 10.11 5.10 -5.30
CA VAL A 151 9.66 6.17 -4.39
C VAL A 151 8.88 5.58 -3.22
N PHE A 152 7.90 4.71 -3.47
CA PHE A 152 7.13 4.04 -2.42
C PHE A 152 7.99 3.16 -1.51
N SER A 153 9.05 2.55 -2.03
CA SER A 153 10.00 1.77 -1.24
C SER A 153 10.75 2.64 -0.23
N VAL A 154 11.24 3.82 -0.67
CA VAL A 154 11.90 4.79 0.21
C VAL A 154 10.91 5.37 1.23
N LEU A 155 9.72 5.77 0.77
CA LEU A 155 8.65 6.29 1.62
C LEU A 155 8.16 5.26 2.65
N GLY A 156 8.09 3.99 2.26
CA GLY A 156 7.78 2.89 3.17
C GLY A 156 8.84 2.72 4.25
N LYS A 157 10.12 2.92 3.92
CA LYS A 157 11.22 2.82 4.88
C LYS A 157 11.29 4.01 5.83
N ILE A 158 11.13 5.23 5.33
CA ILE A 158 11.31 6.47 6.11
C ILE A 158 10.02 6.85 6.85
N TYR A 159 8.87 6.79 6.16
CA TYR A 159 7.58 7.27 6.66
C TYR A 159 6.58 6.14 6.90
N GLY A 160 6.95 4.86 6.76
CA GLY A 160 6.03 3.76 7.03
C GLY A 160 4.83 3.69 6.08
N ILE A 161 4.89 4.37 4.92
CA ILE A 161 3.82 4.35 3.91
C ILE A 161 3.66 2.92 3.39
N GLN A 162 2.40 2.53 3.18
CA GLN A 162 2.04 1.18 2.73
C GLN A 162 1.59 1.19 1.27
N ILE A 163 1.92 0.11 0.57
CA ILE A 163 1.30 -0.21 -0.71
C ILE A 163 -0.04 -0.89 -0.40
N THR A 164 -1.13 -0.21 -0.76
CA THR A 164 -2.52 -0.71 -0.67
C THR A 164 -3.08 -0.96 -2.06
N ILE A 165 -4.24 -1.61 -2.14
CA ILE A 165 -4.93 -1.82 -3.43
C ILE A 165 -5.17 -0.49 -4.17
N PRO A 166 -5.65 0.60 -3.53
CA PRO A 166 -5.76 1.90 -4.18
C PRO A 166 -4.45 2.43 -4.79
N VAL A 167 -3.31 2.19 -4.12
CA VAL A 167 -1.99 2.57 -4.67
C VAL A 167 -1.68 1.77 -5.92
N VAL A 168 -1.93 0.45 -5.91
CA VAL A 168 -1.74 -0.40 -7.10
C VAL A 168 -2.63 0.07 -8.26
N VAL A 169 -3.90 0.37 -7.98
CA VAL A 169 -4.84 0.88 -8.98
C VAL A 169 -4.37 2.22 -9.54
N ALA A 170 -3.92 3.15 -8.69
CA ALA A 170 -3.39 4.44 -9.12
C ALA A 170 -2.16 4.27 -10.03
N LEU A 171 -1.25 3.35 -9.71
CA LEU A 171 -0.10 3.04 -10.55
C LEU A 171 -0.52 2.51 -11.92
N LEU A 172 -1.44 1.54 -11.97
CA LEU A 172 -1.95 1.00 -13.24
C LEU A 172 -2.66 2.07 -14.08
N THR A 173 -3.40 2.98 -13.45
CA THR A 173 -4.05 4.10 -14.13
C THR A 173 -3.03 5.08 -14.72
N VAL A 174 -1.99 5.45 -13.96
CA VAL A 174 -0.91 6.32 -14.44
C VAL A 174 -0.19 5.67 -15.62
N LEU A 175 0.06 4.36 -15.59
CA LEU A 175 0.63 3.66 -16.74
C LEU A 175 -0.26 3.74 -17.97
N GLY A 176 -1.57 3.55 -17.81
CA GLY A 176 -2.54 3.71 -18.90
C GLY A 176 -2.46 5.08 -19.56
N TYR A 177 -2.38 6.14 -18.75
CA TYR A 177 -2.19 7.50 -19.24
C TYR A 177 -0.82 7.73 -19.89
N SER A 178 0.27 7.22 -19.29
CA SER A 178 1.63 7.37 -19.85
C SER A 178 1.73 6.78 -21.26
N ILE A 179 1.11 5.62 -21.47
CA ILE A 179 1.06 4.99 -22.80
C ILE A 179 0.29 5.86 -23.78
N ASN A 180 -0.87 6.37 -23.38
CA ASN A 180 -1.70 7.20 -24.26
C ASN A 180 -0.97 8.47 -24.71
N ASP A 181 -0.07 9.01 -23.90
CA ASP A 181 0.77 10.16 -24.26
C ASP A 181 2.01 9.76 -25.12
N THR A 182 2.46 8.51 -24.99
CA THR A 182 3.58 7.95 -25.78
C THR A 182 3.17 7.50 -27.18
N VAL A 183 1.88 7.20 -27.41
CA VAL A 183 1.31 6.73 -28.69
C VAL A 183 0.90 7.89 -29.59
#